data_AF-A0A850KIY9-F1
#
_entry.id   AF-A0A850KIY9-F1
#
_cell.length_a   1.000
_cell.length_b   1.000
_cell.length_c   1.000
_cell.angle_alpha   90.00
_cell.angle_beta   90.00
_cell.angle_gamma   90.00
#
_symmetry.space_group_name_H-M   'P 1'
#
loop_
_entity.id
_entity.type
_entity.pdbx_description
1 polymer ?
#
loop_
_entity_poly.entity_id
_entity_poly.type
_entity_poly.pdbx_seq_one_letter_code
_entity_poly.pdbx_strand_id
1 'polypeptide(L)'
;KGASHAGLTGNMSALLEPCLAALLRMPDTDLLTLQQVFSSEIKDPLVQKMLTYMPEQQSSFLINDWGKRRYETTKEAVVAKIQSLMNSRHFLNFLCGPSTLDLDEIIPNRSIVCFSLQKGELDSETVSAIGSFTMAILQAYVMRKYKTRKYNMIPIHVFVDECQNFLSPALTEILEELRKFGLHLTLAQQYAGQRMDVELTKSVLGNTAVKIAGFNDEKSTHKEMARVMQEDEATLVKLPKRHFLVKSGDKAAVKIQPPSTFVDRRNCVDTDTWNTELARQKSLYYRKVPAPFIAPTDTEETTHPKPPAPHNLDFV
;
A
#
# COMPACT_ATOMS: atom_id res chain seq x y z
N LYS A 1 22.90 16.64 0.51
CA LYS A 1 23.04 15.31 -0.13
C LYS A 1 22.77 14.26 0.93
N GLY A 2 21.55 13.74 0.96
CA GLY A 2 21.02 12.84 1.97
C GLY A 2 19.51 12.82 1.78
N ALA A 3 18.99 11.65 1.42
CA ALA A 3 17.64 11.34 0.94
C ALA A 3 16.57 12.41 1.27
N SER A 4 16.23 13.24 0.28
CA SER A 4 15.04 14.07 0.34
C SER A 4 13.83 13.15 0.36
N HIS A 5 12.91 13.36 1.30
CA HIS A 5 11.54 12.86 1.22
C HIS A 5 11.05 12.89 -0.23
N ALA A 6 10.61 11.73 -0.72
CA ALA A 6 10.15 11.53 -2.09
C ALA A 6 8.80 12.24 -2.30
N GLY A 7 8.82 13.57 -2.29
CA GLY A 7 7.73 14.40 -2.79
C GLY A 7 7.78 14.45 -4.31
N LEU A 8 6.61 14.64 -4.94
CA LEU A 8 6.54 14.97 -6.35
C LEU A 8 7.37 16.23 -6.61
N THR A 9 8.12 16.25 -7.71
CA THR A 9 8.79 17.50 -8.11
C THR A 9 7.75 18.56 -8.46
N GLY A 10 8.08 19.85 -8.37
CA GLY A 10 7.14 20.92 -8.71
C GLY A 10 6.55 20.78 -10.12
N ASN A 11 7.34 20.30 -11.08
CA ASN A 11 6.88 20.00 -12.44
C ASN A 11 5.94 18.80 -12.48
N MET A 12 6.22 17.73 -11.71
CA MET A 12 5.32 16.58 -11.62
C MET A 12 3.97 16.98 -11.03
N SER A 13 3.95 17.70 -9.90
CA SER A 13 2.70 18.19 -9.30
C SER A 13 1.92 19.09 -10.25
N ALA A 14 2.59 20.04 -10.92
CA ALA A 14 1.95 20.97 -11.84
C ALA A 14 1.25 20.30 -13.03
N LEU A 15 1.72 19.12 -13.46
CA LEU A 15 1.08 18.35 -14.54
C LEU A 15 0.11 17.28 -14.00
N LEU A 16 0.53 16.52 -13.00
CA LEU A 16 -0.16 15.31 -12.54
C LEU A 16 -1.45 15.64 -11.80
N GLU A 17 -1.42 16.61 -10.88
CA GLU A 17 -2.58 16.98 -10.07
C GLU A 17 -3.79 17.47 -10.90
N PRO A 18 -3.65 18.42 -11.85
CA PRO A 18 -4.78 18.86 -12.66
C PRO A 18 -5.29 17.74 -13.58
N CYS A 19 -4.40 16.90 -14.13
CA CYS A 19 -4.81 15.76 -14.95
C CYS A 19 -5.61 14.74 -14.12
N LEU A 20 -5.11 14.37 -12.93
CA LEU A 20 -5.82 13.47 -12.01
C LEU A 20 -7.20 14.03 -11.62
N ALA A 21 -7.27 15.32 -11.27
CA ALA A 21 -8.52 15.96 -10.90
C ALA A 21 -9.54 15.98 -12.05
N ALA A 22 -9.08 16.18 -13.29
CA ALA A 22 -9.92 16.12 -14.48
C ALA A 22 -10.42 14.70 -14.75
N LEU A 23 -9.53 13.71 -14.72
CA LEU A 23 -9.89 12.30 -14.95
C LEU A 23 -10.87 11.80 -13.89
N LEU A 24 -10.72 12.17 -12.62
CA LEU A 24 -11.68 11.82 -11.55
C LEU A 24 -13.11 12.35 -11.79
N ARG A 25 -13.27 13.41 -12.60
CA ARG A 25 -14.59 13.94 -13.00
C ARG A 25 -15.09 13.34 -14.30
N MET A 26 -14.20 12.75 -15.09
CA MET A 26 -14.49 12.20 -16.39
C MET A 26 -14.94 10.74 -16.23
N PRO A 27 -16.09 10.35 -16.82
CA PRO A 27 -16.58 8.98 -16.69
C PRO A 27 -15.65 7.99 -17.40
N ASP A 28 -15.66 6.74 -16.92
CA ASP A 28 -14.95 5.60 -17.51
C ASP A 28 -13.45 5.83 -17.66
N THR A 29 -12.82 6.42 -16.65
CA THR A 29 -11.36 6.61 -16.59
C THR A 29 -10.72 5.78 -15.49
N ASP A 30 -9.45 5.47 -15.71
CA ASP A 30 -8.61 4.68 -14.82
C ASP A 30 -7.14 5.12 -14.91
N LEU A 31 -6.24 4.37 -14.26
CA LEU A 31 -4.81 4.69 -14.28
C LEU A 31 -4.18 4.49 -15.67
N LEU A 32 -4.74 3.61 -16.50
CA LEU A 32 -4.36 3.43 -17.90
C LEU A 32 -4.65 4.68 -18.73
N THR A 33 -5.82 5.28 -18.50
CA THR A 33 -6.22 6.53 -19.15
C THR A 33 -5.23 7.65 -18.82
N LEU A 34 -4.78 7.72 -17.57
CA LEU A 34 -3.74 8.67 -17.14
C LEU A 34 -2.42 8.43 -17.88
N GLN A 35 -1.99 7.18 -18.01
CA GLN A 35 -0.78 6.82 -18.76
C GLN A 35 -0.89 7.28 -20.23
N GLN A 36 -2.02 6.97 -20.88
CA GLN A 36 -2.28 7.36 -22.26
C GLN A 36 -2.26 8.87 -22.45
N VAL A 37 -2.89 9.64 -21.55
CA VAL A 37 -2.83 11.11 -21.54
C VAL A 37 -1.37 11.55 -21.56
N PHE A 38 -0.54 11.06 -20.63
CA PHE A 38 0.86 11.48 -20.50
C PHE A 38 1.75 11.01 -21.67
N SER A 39 1.38 9.96 -22.39
CA SER A 39 2.06 9.53 -23.62
C SER A 39 1.60 10.30 -24.87
N SER A 40 0.51 11.07 -24.78
CA SER A 40 -0.13 11.70 -25.94
C SER A 40 0.29 13.16 -26.15
N GLU A 41 0.09 13.63 -27.38
CA GLU A 41 0.18 15.05 -27.71
C GLU A 41 -1.05 15.82 -27.22
N ILE A 42 -0.93 17.15 -27.12
CA ILE A 42 -2.02 17.99 -26.63
C ILE A 42 -3.27 17.90 -27.52
N LYS A 43 -3.11 17.65 -28.82
CA LYS A 43 -4.20 17.55 -29.81
C LYS A 43 -4.92 16.21 -29.79
N ASP A 44 -4.43 15.24 -29.04
CA ASP A 44 -5.05 13.92 -28.96
C ASP A 44 -6.52 14.02 -28.46
N PRO A 45 -7.48 13.29 -29.05
CA PRO A 45 -8.89 13.38 -28.66
C PRO A 45 -9.16 13.10 -27.17
N LEU A 46 -8.40 12.18 -26.56
CA LEU A 46 -8.52 11.89 -25.13
C LEU A 46 -8.08 13.08 -24.28
N VAL A 47 -6.94 13.68 -24.65
CA VAL A 47 -6.41 14.87 -23.96
C VAL A 47 -7.37 16.04 -24.13
N GLN A 48 -7.86 16.30 -25.34
CA GLN A 48 -8.84 17.34 -25.61
C GLN A 48 -10.14 17.13 -24.81
N LYS A 49 -10.62 15.89 -24.72
CA LYS A 49 -11.77 15.56 -23.86
C LYS A 49 -11.47 15.86 -22.40
N MET A 50 -10.32 15.43 -21.87
CA MET A 50 -9.91 15.69 -20.48
C MET A 50 -9.85 17.21 -20.19
N LEU A 51 -9.37 18.02 -21.14
CA LEU A 51 -9.31 19.48 -21.01
C LEU A 51 -10.67 20.13 -20.73
N THR A 52 -11.79 19.50 -21.12
CA THR A 52 -13.14 20.01 -20.85
C THR A 52 -13.61 19.80 -19.40
N TYR A 53 -12.96 18.93 -18.63
CA TYR A 53 -13.31 18.59 -17.24
C TYR A 53 -12.48 19.35 -16.19
N MET A 54 -11.74 20.37 -16.64
CA MET A 54 -10.82 21.14 -15.81
C MET A 54 -11.12 22.64 -15.85
N PRO A 55 -10.80 23.38 -14.78
CA PRO A 55 -10.90 24.83 -14.76
C PRO A 55 -10.08 25.48 -15.88
N GLU A 56 -10.57 26.62 -16.38
CA GLU A 56 -9.96 27.34 -17.50
C GLU A 56 -8.46 27.61 -17.25
N GLN A 57 -8.08 28.10 -16.07
CA GLN A 57 -6.68 28.40 -15.75
C GLN A 57 -5.76 27.18 -15.89
N GLN A 58 -6.22 26.01 -15.45
CA GLN A 58 -5.45 24.77 -15.55
C GLN A 58 -5.38 24.32 -17.02
N SER A 59 -6.48 24.45 -17.76
CA SER A 59 -6.57 24.00 -19.15
C SER A 59 -5.67 24.86 -20.05
N SER A 60 -5.69 26.18 -19.86
CA SER A 60 -4.82 27.12 -20.56
C SER A 60 -3.34 26.85 -20.27
N PHE A 61 -2.99 26.52 -19.02
CA PHE A 61 -1.63 26.11 -18.70
C PHE A 61 -1.24 24.86 -19.48
N LEU A 62 -2.01 23.77 -19.41
CA LEU A 62 -1.66 22.54 -20.13
C LEU A 62 -1.58 22.78 -21.65
N ILE A 63 -2.53 23.49 -22.25
CA ILE A 63 -2.51 23.80 -23.69
C ILE A 63 -1.20 24.47 -24.11
N ASN A 64 -0.74 25.45 -23.33
CA ASN A 64 0.45 26.23 -23.66
C ASN A 64 1.77 25.51 -23.35
N ASP A 65 1.76 24.60 -22.37
CA ASP A 65 2.97 24.06 -21.77
C ASP A 65 3.21 22.57 -22.03
N TRP A 66 2.21 21.80 -22.45
CA TRP A 66 2.28 20.34 -22.61
C TRP A 66 3.41 19.86 -23.54
N GLY A 67 3.65 20.60 -24.62
CA GLY A 67 4.69 20.27 -25.61
C GLY A 67 6.05 20.92 -25.34
N LYS A 68 6.23 21.61 -24.20
CA LYS A 68 7.52 22.25 -23.89
C LYS A 68 8.52 21.20 -23.39
N ARG A 69 9.74 21.24 -23.94
CA ARG A 69 10.87 20.37 -23.58
C ARG A 69 11.13 20.23 -22.08
N ARG A 70 10.87 21.27 -21.29
CA ARG A 70 11.04 21.24 -19.82
C ARG A 70 10.19 20.18 -19.11
N TYR A 71 9.12 19.71 -19.74
CA TYR A 71 8.19 18.73 -19.20
C TYR A 71 8.32 17.33 -19.81
N GLU A 72 9.10 17.15 -20.88
CA GLU A 72 9.26 15.84 -21.57
C GLU A 72 9.75 14.76 -20.60
N THR A 73 10.88 14.99 -19.93
CA THR A 73 11.43 14.05 -18.95
C THR A 73 10.46 13.79 -17.78
N THR A 74 9.65 14.78 -17.42
CA THR A 74 8.63 14.62 -16.37
C THR A 74 7.51 13.69 -16.84
N LYS A 75 7.03 13.89 -18.07
CA LYS A 75 6.00 13.03 -18.67
C LYS A 75 6.49 11.59 -18.82
N GLU A 76 7.70 11.41 -19.35
CA GLU A 76 8.35 10.10 -19.49
C GLU A 76 8.50 9.39 -18.14
N ALA A 77 8.93 10.10 -17.09
CA ALA A 77 9.06 9.53 -15.75
C ALA A 77 7.71 9.08 -15.16
N VAL A 78 6.64 9.86 -15.36
CA VAL A 78 5.28 9.48 -14.94
C VAL A 78 4.82 8.23 -15.69
N VAL A 79 4.97 8.20 -17.02
CA VAL A 79 4.61 7.04 -17.85
C VAL A 79 5.38 5.80 -17.43
N ALA A 80 6.69 5.91 -17.21
CA ALA A 80 7.54 4.79 -16.80
C ALA A 80 7.14 4.26 -15.41
N LYS A 81 6.81 5.15 -14.46
CA LYS A 81 6.38 4.73 -13.12
C LYS A 81 5.03 4.03 -13.15
N ILE A 82 4.06 4.56 -13.92
CA ILE A 82 2.77 3.90 -14.10
C ILE A 82 2.97 2.55 -14.80
N GLN A 83 3.79 2.48 -15.85
CA GLN A 83 4.09 1.23 -16.56
C GLN A 83 4.71 0.17 -15.65
N SER A 84 5.67 0.56 -14.81
CA SER A 84 6.33 -0.33 -13.86
C SER A 84 5.34 -0.96 -12.89
N LEU A 85 4.41 -0.17 -12.36
CA LEU A 85 3.33 -0.68 -11.51
C LEU A 85 2.37 -1.61 -12.28
N MET A 86 2.10 -1.27 -13.54
CA MET A 86 1.19 -1.98 -14.42
C MET A 86 1.70 -3.30 -14.98
N ASN A 87 3.02 -3.49 -15.03
CA ASN A 87 3.63 -4.76 -15.43
C ASN A 87 3.18 -5.92 -14.51
N SER A 88 2.83 -5.60 -13.26
CA SER A 88 2.18 -6.56 -12.38
C SER A 88 0.71 -6.70 -12.74
N ARG A 89 0.35 -7.86 -13.26
CA ARG A 89 -1.04 -8.19 -13.58
C ARG A 89 -1.95 -8.12 -12.36
N HIS A 90 -1.45 -8.46 -11.18
CA HIS A 90 -2.19 -8.34 -9.93
C HIS A 90 -2.53 -6.89 -9.62
N PHE A 91 -1.54 -6.00 -9.77
CA PHE A 91 -1.71 -4.57 -9.56
C PHE A 91 -2.64 -3.92 -10.58
N LEU A 92 -2.43 -4.22 -11.87
CA LEU A 92 -3.31 -3.76 -12.96
C LEU A 92 -4.77 -4.15 -12.68
N ASN A 93 -4.99 -5.42 -12.30
CA ASN A 93 -6.32 -5.89 -11.97
C ASN A 93 -6.90 -5.19 -10.73
N PHE A 94 -6.09 -5.00 -9.68
CA PHE A 94 -6.50 -4.33 -8.47
C PHE A 94 -6.98 -2.89 -8.72
N LEU A 95 -6.28 -2.12 -9.56
CA LEU A 95 -6.61 -0.71 -9.82
C LEU A 95 -7.57 -0.46 -10.97
N CYS A 96 -7.44 -1.17 -12.09
CA CYS A 96 -8.15 -0.82 -13.34
C CYS A 96 -9.29 -1.77 -13.69
N GLY A 97 -9.46 -2.88 -12.97
CA GLY A 97 -10.60 -3.75 -13.21
C GLY A 97 -11.81 -3.41 -12.33
N PRO A 98 -12.99 -3.99 -12.62
CA PRO A 98 -14.20 -3.71 -11.86
C PRO A 98 -14.02 -4.06 -10.38
N SER A 99 -14.42 -3.14 -9.49
CA SER A 99 -14.42 -3.40 -8.06
C SER A 99 -15.42 -4.51 -7.72
N THR A 100 -15.02 -5.41 -6.84
CA THR A 100 -15.84 -6.49 -6.29
C THR A 100 -16.11 -6.31 -4.79
N LEU A 101 -15.52 -5.26 -4.20
CA LEU A 101 -15.64 -4.92 -2.79
C LEU A 101 -16.30 -3.55 -2.67
N ASP A 102 -17.47 -3.51 -2.03
CA ASP A 102 -18.15 -2.27 -1.70
C ASP A 102 -17.96 -1.93 -0.21
N LEU A 103 -17.17 -0.88 0.06
CA LEU A 103 -16.94 -0.39 1.41
C LEU A 103 -18.21 0.18 2.06
N ASP A 104 -19.17 0.66 1.26
CA ASP A 104 -20.45 1.15 1.76
C ASP A 104 -21.37 0.00 2.23
N GLU A 105 -21.10 -1.25 1.84
CA GLU A 105 -21.75 -2.47 2.35
C GLU A 105 -20.95 -3.14 3.47
N ILE A 106 -19.65 -3.34 3.26
CA ILE A 106 -18.76 -4.12 4.15
C ILE A 106 -18.64 -3.49 5.54
N ILE A 107 -18.51 -2.16 5.61
CA ILE A 107 -18.26 -1.46 6.87
C ILE A 107 -19.49 -1.47 7.79
N PRO A 108 -20.72 -1.15 7.30
CA PRO A 108 -21.95 -1.34 8.09
C PRO A 108 -22.15 -2.76 8.63
N ASN A 109 -21.77 -3.77 7.84
CA ASN A 109 -21.87 -5.17 8.21
C ASN A 109 -20.79 -5.65 9.19
N ARG A 110 -19.82 -4.78 9.56
CA ARG A 110 -18.70 -5.10 10.46
C ARG A 110 -17.90 -6.33 10.01
N SER A 111 -17.79 -6.50 8.71
CA SER A 111 -17.11 -7.64 8.10
C SER A 111 -15.61 -7.60 8.36
N ILE A 112 -14.99 -8.78 8.44
CA ILE A 112 -13.53 -8.93 8.46
C ILE A 112 -13.06 -9.11 7.01
N VAL A 113 -12.19 -8.20 6.56
CA VAL A 113 -11.56 -8.27 5.23
C VAL A 113 -10.09 -8.63 5.41
N CYS A 114 -9.67 -9.71 4.77
CA CYS A 114 -8.28 -10.16 4.80
C CYS A 114 -7.61 -9.91 3.45
N PHE A 115 -6.58 -9.06 3.45
CA PHE A 115 -5.74 -8.83 2.28
C PHE A 115 -4.55 -9.78 2.32
N SER A 116 -4.57 -10.82 1.47
CA SER A 116 -3.45 -11.75 1.34
C SER A 116 -2.38 -11.18 0.41
N LEU A 117 -1.35 -10.56 0.98
CA LEU A 117 -0.23 -9.94 0.24
C LEU A 117 1.07 -10.72 0.48
N GLN A 118 1.08 -12.01 0.15
CA GLN A 118 2.22 -12.88 0.42
C GLN A 118 3.41 -12.57 -0.52
N LYS A 119 4.58 -12.33 0.09
CA LYS A 119 5.85 -12.21 -0.64
C LYS A 119 6.20 -13.55 -1.28
N GLY A 120 6.39 -13.57 -2.60
CA GLY A 120 6.69 -14.78 -3.38
C GLY A 120 5.76 -14.97 -4.58
N GLU A 121 4.47 -14.63 -4.42
CA GLU A 121 3.53 -14.52 -5.55
C GLU A 121 3.52 -13.11 -6.14
N LEU A 122 3.75 -12.10 -5.30
CA LEU A 122 3.84 -10.69 -5.66
C LEU A 122 5.26 -10.17 -5.40
N ASP A 123 5.75 -9.32 -6.30
CA ASP A 123 6.98 -8.57 -6.05
C ASP A 123 6.76 -7.51 -4.94
N SER A 124 7.85 -7.07 -4.32
CA SER A 124 7.78 -6.16 -3.18
C SER A 124 7.19 -4.78 -3.52
N GLU A 125 7.41 -4.30 -4.75
CA GLU A 125 6.88 -3.00 -5.18
C GLU A 125 5.36 -3.08 -5.33
N THR A 126 4.85 -4.13 -5.96
CA THR A 126 3.42 -4.43 -6.06
C THR A 126 2.77 -4.51 -4.67
N VAL A 127 3.35 -5.29 -3.75
CA VAL A 127 2.80 -5.43 -2.38
C VAL A 127 2.69 -4.07 -1.70
N SER A 128 3.78 -3.30 -1.71
CA SER A 128 3.82 -1.97 -1.07
C SER A 128 2.81 -1.01 -1.70
N ALA A 129 2.67 -1.04 -3.04
CA ALA A 129 1.71 -0.21 -3.76
C ALA A 129 0.26 -0.60 -3.41
N ILE A 130 -0.10 -1.89 -3.45
CA ILE A 130 -1.46 -2.34 -3.09
C ILE A 130 -1.82 -1.90 -1.67
N GLY A 131 -0.91 -2.09 -0.70
CA GLY A 131 -1.15 -1.65 0.67
C GLY A 131 -1.31 -0.13 0.77
N SER A 132 -0.46 0.65 0.10
CA SER A 132 -0.56 2.11 0.09
C SER A 132 -1.89 2.61 -0.50
N PHE A 133 -2.32 2.04 -1.63
CA PHE A 133 -3.62 2.36 -2.23
C PHE A 133 -4.78 1.94 -1.33
N THR A 134 -4.70 0.78 -0.69
CA THR A 134 -5.73 0.32 0.25
C THR A 134 -5.89 1.31 1.41
N MET A 135 -4.78 1.78 2.00
CA MET A 135 -4.82 2.80 3.05
C MET A 135 -5.41 4.13 2.55
N ALA A 136 -5.00 4.59 1.37
CA ALA A 136 -5.53 5.81 0.77
C ALA A 136 -7.04 5.73 0.49
N ILE A 137 -7.53 4.58 0.01
CA ILE A 137 -8.96 4.33 -0.20
C ILE A 137 -9.73 4.40 1.13
N LEU A 138 -9.21 3.79 2.19
CA LEU A 138 -9.83 3.83 3.53
C LEU A 138 -9.82 5.25 4.11
N GLN A 139 -8.72 5.99 3.97
CA GLN A 139 -8.63 7.40 4.34
C GLN A 139 -9.68 8.23 3.59
N ALA A 140 -9.76 8.10 2.26
CA ALA A 140 -10.73 8.80 1.44
C ALA A 140 -12.18 8.46 1.83
N TYR A 141 -12.46 7.18 2.13
CA TYR A 141 -13.77 6.74 2.61
C TYR A 141 -14.16 7.45 3.91
N VAL A 142 -13.28 7.44 4.90
CA VAL A 142 -13.51 8.05 6.21
C VAL A 142 -13.69 9.56 6.09
N MET A 143 -12.87 10.23 5.26
CA MET A 143 -13.01 11.66 4.95
C MET A 143 -14.34 12.00 4.28
N ARG A 144 -14.78 11.18 3.33
CA ARG A 144 -16.09 11.33 2.69
C ARG A 144 -17.22 11.23 3.72
N LYS A 145 -17.19 10.21 4.58
CA LYS A 145 -18.23 10.01 5.60
C LYS A 145 -18.26 11.13 6.64
N TYR A 146 -17.10 11.59 7.09
CA TYR A 146 -17.01 12.70 8.03
C TYR A 146 -17.67 13.98 7.49
N LYS A 147 -17.39 14.35 6.23
CA LYS A 147 -18.02 15.52 5.58
C LYS A 147 -19.55 15.43 5.56
N THR A 148 -20.12 14.23 5.48
CA THR A 148 -21.57 14.00 5.47
C THR A 148 -22.25 14.00 6.86
N ARG A 149 -21.53 14.34 7.94
CA ARG A 149 -22.04 14.53 9.33
C ARG A 149 -22.90 13.39 9.91
N LYS A 150 -22.71 12.14 9.47
CA LYS A 150 -23.37 11.00 10.11
C LYS A 150 -22.68 10.69 11.45
N TYR A 151 -23.34 11.05 12.56
CA TYR A 151 -22.96 10.85 13.96
C TYR A 151 -22.79 9.38 14.43
N ASN A 152 -22.64 8.43 13.49
CA ASN A 152 -22.47 7.01 13.80
C ASN A 152 -21.38 6.41 12.90
N MET A 153 -20.17 6.98 12.97
CA MET A 153 -19.01 6.39 12.31
C MET A 153 -18.69 5.07 12.99
N ILE A 154 -18.73 4.00 12.20
CA ILE A 154 -18.32 2.67 12.65
C ILE A 154 -16.80 2.65 12.67
N PRO A 155 -16.16 2.33 13.80
CA PRO A 155 -14.71 2.24 13.88
C PRO A 155 -14.16 1.18 12.91
N ILE A 156 -13.17 1.57 12.12
CA ILE A 156 -12.46 0.69 11.20
C ILE A 156 -11.10 0.37 11.82
N HIS A 157 -10.86 -0.91 12.09
CA HIS A 157 -9.58 -1.39 12.60
C HIS A 157 -8.78 -2.05 11.49
N VAL A 158 -7.60 -1.51 11.23
CA VAL A 158 -6.69 -2.01 10.20
C VAL A 158 -5.47 -2.59 10.87
N PHE A 159 -5.26 -3.89 10.66
CA PHE A 159 -4.10 -4.62 11.16
C PHE A 159 -3.11 -4.76 10.01
N VAL A 160 -1.92 -4.20 10.19
CA VAL A 160 -0.86 -4.23 9.18
C VAL A 160 0.27 -5.08 9.72
N ASP A 161 0.34 -6.32 9.23
CA ASP A 161 1.47 -7.19 9.49
C ASP A 161 2.68 -6.77 8.65
N GLU A 162 3.87 -6.94 9.21
CA GLU A 162 5.13 -6.46 8.63
C GLU A 162 4.99 -5.01 8.12
N CYS A 163 4.53 -4.12 9.01
CA CYS A 163 4.10 -2.76 8.68
C CYS A 163 5.15 -1.93 7.97
N GLN A 164 6.44 -2.24 8.16
CA GLN A 164 7.56 -1.60 7.49
C GLN A 164 7.54 -1.67 5.96
N ASN A 165 6.77 -2.60 5.38
CA ASN A 165 6.58 -2.66 3.93
C ASN A 165 5.53 -1.66 3.40
N PHE A 166 4.78 -1.01 4.31
CA PHE A 166 3.63 -0.16 3.99
C PHE A 166 3.74 1.24 4.58
N LEU A 167 4.91 1.59 5.14
CA LEU A 167 5.15 2.92 5.69
C LEU A 167 5.26 3.94 4.57
N SER A 168 4.18 4.70 4.41
CA SER A 168 4.11 5.84 3.51
C SER A 168 3.73 7.09 4.30
N PRO A 169 3.95 8.30 3.75
CA PRO A 169 3.45 9.53 4.36
C PRO A 169 1.95 9.47 4.70
N ALA A 170 1.14 8.77 3.90
CA ALA A 170 -0.29 8.58 4.18
C ALA A 170 -0.52 7.75 5.45
N LEU A 171 0.31 6.74 5.72
CA LEU A 171 0.22 5.97 6.95
C LEU A 171 0.55 6.83 8.18
N THR A 172 1.55 7.70 8.07
CA THR A 172 1.88 8.67 9.13
C THR A 172 0.72 9.64 9.39
N GLU A 173 0.11 10.18 8.34
CA GLU A 173 -1.08 11.04 8.45
C GLU A 173 -2.26 10.30 9.11
N ILE A 174 -2.47 9.01 8.78
CA ILE A 174 -3.49 8.18 9.43
C ILE A 174 -3.23 8.04 10.93
N LEU A 175 -1.98 7.80 11.33
CA LEU A 175 -1.60 7.66 12.74
C LEU A 175 -1.81 8.96 13.53
N GLU A 176 -1.45 10.09 12.94
CA GLU A 176 -1.47 11.40 13.60
C GLU A 176 -2.88 11.99 13.66
N GLU A 177 -3.66 11.85 12.59
CA GLU A 177 -4.89 12.60 12.43
C GLU A 177 -6.14 11.75 12.39
N LEU A 178 -6.08 10.57 11.76
CA LEU A 178 -7.32 9.92 11.33
C LEU A 178 -8.02 9.08 12.39
N ARG A 179 -7.38 8.90 13.54
CA ARG A 179 -8.00 8.33 14.75
C ARG A 179 -9.28 9.08 15.14
N LYS A 180 -9.30 10.42 15.02
CA LYS A 180 -10.48 11.25 15.38
C LYS A 180 -11.70 10.99 14.48
N PHE A 181 -11.47 10.35 13.33
CA PHE A 181 -12.51 10.00 12.36
C PHE A 181 -12.87 8.51 12.38
N GLY A 182 -12.34 7.74 13.33
CA GLY A 182 -12.68 6.33 13.53
C GLY A 182 -11.84 5.34 12.72
N LEU A 183 -10.71 5.76 12.13
CA LEU A 183 -9.75 4.85 11.52
C LEU A 183 -8.61 4.53 12.51
N HIS A 184 -8.47 3.26 12.87
CA HIS A 184 -7.52 2.79 13.87
C HIS A 184 -6.51 1.83 13.25
N LEU A 185 -5.22 2.11 13.41
CA LEU A 185 -4.16 1.23 12.96
C LEU A 185 -3.61 0.38 14.11
N THR A 186 -3.35 -0.89 13.82
CA THR A 186 -2.52 -1.78 14.64
C THR A 186 -1.38 -2.26 13.76
N LEU A 187 -0.16 -1.87 14.12
CA LEU A 187 1.05 -2.15 13.34
C LEU A 187 1.85 -3.25 14.01
N ALA A 188 2.21 -4.28 13.25
CA ALA A 188 3.09 -5.34 13.71
C ALA A 188 4.41 -5.31 12.93
N GLN A 189 5.51 -5.43 13.65
CA GLN A 189 6.87 -5.52 13.12
C GLN A 189 7.72 -6.41 14.03
N GLN A 190 8.77 -7.00 13.46
CA GLN A 190 9.68 -7.84 14.24
C GLN A 190 10.59 -6.97 15.11
N TYR A 191 11.27 -5.98 14.50
CA TYR A 191 12.18 -5.08 15.21
C TYR A 191 11.62 -3.66 15.30
N ALA A 192 11.86 -2.97 16.42
CA ALA A 192 11.42 -1.60 16.60
C ALA A 192 12.11 -0.67 15.59
N GLY A 193 11.33 -0.05 14.71
CA GLY A 193 11.85 0.89 13.70
C GLY A 193 12.51 0.18 12.50
N GLN A 194 12.20 -1.10 12.26
CA GLN A 194 12.74 -1.84 11.12
C GLN A 194 12.44 -1.12 9.81
N ARG A 195 13.47 -0.81 9.00
CA ARG A 195 13.33 -0.08 7.73
C ARG A 195 12.61 1.28 7.87
N MET A 196 12.63 1.86 9.05
CA MET A 196 12.16 3.22 9.32
C MET A 196 13.38 4.11 9.57
N ASP A 197 13.30 5.38 9.18
CA ASP A 197 14.25 6.36 9.70
C ASP A 197 13.91 6.71 11.16
N VAL A 198 14.82 7.45 11.80
CA VAL A 198 14.71 7.80 13.23
C VAL A 198 13.50 8.70 13.50
N GLU A 199 13.13 9.56 12.57
CA GLU A 199 12.02 10.50 12.72
C GLU A 199 10.68 9.77 12.63
N LEU A 200 10.53 8.92 11.61
CA LEU A 200 9.37 8.07 11.41
C LEU A 200 9.19 7.10 12.58
N THR A 201 10.27 6.47 13.05
CA THR A 201 10.22 5.58 14.22
C THR A 201 9.66 6.33 15.44
N LYS A 202 10.14 7.56 15.68
CA LYS A 202 9.66 8.39 16.79
C LYS A 202 8.19 8.79 16.60
N SER A 203 7.78 9.17 15.40
CA SER A 203 6.37 9.51 15.13
C SER A 203 5.46 8.28 15.36
N VAL A 204 5.81 7.12 14.80
CA VAL A 204 5.02 5.89 14.98
C VAL A 204 4.91 5.50 16.45
N LEU A 205 6.03 5.49 17.19
CA LEU A 205 6.03 5.14 18.61
C LEU A 205 5.36 6.20 19.49
N GLY A 206 5.41 7.47 19.10
CA GLY A 206 4.75 8.59 19.79
C GLY A 206 3.23 8.57 19.61
N ASN A 207 2.76 8.26 18.39
CA ASN A 207 1.34 8.28 18.03
C ASN A 207 0.61 6.96 18.36
N THR A 208 1.32 5.92 18.81
CA THR A 208 0.72 4.65 19.24
C THR A 208 0.49 4.62 20.75
N ALA A 209 -0.75 4.82 21.17
CA ALA A 209 -1.12 4.81 22.59
C ALA A 209 -1.00 3.42 23.24
N VAL A 210 -1.28 2.37 22.48
CA VAL A 210 -1.19 0.98 22.95
C VAL A 210 0.08 0.36 22.37
N LYS A 211 0.90 -0.23 23.24
CA LYS A 211 2.15 -0.88 22.89
C LYS A 211 2.12 -2.30 23.39
N ILE A 212 2.49 -3.23 22.52
CA ILE A 212 2.58 -4.66 22.82
C ILE A 212 4.00 -5.10 22.45
N ALA A 213 4.75 -5.61 23.42
CA ALA A 213 6.09 -6.12 23.20
C ALA A 213 6.16 -7.60 23.60
N GLY A 214 6.64 -8.43 22.68
CA GLY A 214 6.94 -9.83 22.93
C GLY A 214 8.45 -10.05 23.12
N PHE A 215 8.82 -11.32 23.26
CA PHE A 215 10.21 -11.73 23.17
C PHE A 215 10.79 -11.37 21.79
N ASN A 216 12.02 -10.87 21.78
CA ASN A 216 12.83 -10.57 20.60
C ASN A 216 14.29 -10.94 20.92
N ASP A 217 15.14 -11.17 19.92
CA ASP A 217 16.56 -11.48 20.06
C ASP A 217 17.48 -10.26 19.81
N GLU A 218 16.92 -9.17 19.31
CA GLU A 218 17.61 -7.97 18.85
C GLU A 218 17.66 -6.90 19.97
N LYS A 219 18.89 -6.57 20.39
CA LYS A 219 19.12 -5.72 21.55
C LYS A 219 18.58 -4.29 21.39
N SER A 220 18.64 -3.72 20.18
CA SER A 220 18.14 -2.34 19.99
C SER A 220 16.62 -2.26 20.15
N THR A 221 15.88 -3.29 19.73
CA THR A 221 14.45 -3.43 19.98
C THR A 221 14.15 -3.45 21.47
N HIS A 222 14.90 -4.21 22.27
CA HIS A 222 14.67 -4.22 23.73
C HIS A 222 14.85 -2.85 24.36
N LYS A 223 15.93 -2.15 24.01
CA LYS A 223 16.21 -0.81 24.53
C LYS A 223 15.11 0.19 24.17
N GLU A 224 14.69 0.18 22.91
CA GLU A 224 13.66 1.08 22.40
C GLU A 224 12.30 0.78 23.06
N MET A 225 11.91 -0.49 23.11
CA MET A 225 10.66 -0.92 23.74
C MET A 225 10.66 -0.68 25.25
N ALA A 226 11.76 -0.94 25.96
CA ALA A 226 11.90 -0.64 27.39
C ALA A 226 11.62 0.84 27.67
N ARG A 227 12.21 1.73 26.87
CA ARG A 227 12.02 3.18 26.98
C ARG A 227 10.55 3.56 26.79
N VAL A 228 9.91 3.12 25.71
CA VAL A 228 8.53 3.53 25.41
C VAL A 228 7.49 2.84 26.30
N MET A 229 7.84 1.69 26.88
CA MET A 229 7.00 1.00 27.85
C MET A 229 7.25 1.44 29.30
N GLN A 230 8.31 2.22 29.54
CA GLN A 230 8.76 2.60 30.89
C GLN A 230 9.01 1.37 31.78
N GLU A 231 9.66 0.37 31.20
CA GLU A 231 9.99 -0.92 31.82
C GLU A 231 11.51 -1.16 31.76
N ASP A 232 12.02 -2.07 32.58
CA ASP A 232 13.41 -2.50 32.50
C ASP A 232 13.65 -3.37 31.24
N GLU A 233 14.78 -3.15 30.56
CA GLU A 233 15.24 -3.95 29.42
C GLU A 233 15.32 -5.44 29.82
N ALA A 234 15.76 -5.73 31.04
CA ALA A 234 15.85 -7.09 31.55
C ALA A 234 14.48 -7.80 31.62
N THR A 235 13.39 -7.06 31.82
CA THR A 235 12.02 -7.62 31.82
C THR A 235 11.66 -8.11 30.42
N LEU A 236 11.96 -7.32 29.38
CA LEU A 236 11.70 -7.68 27.99
C LEU A 236 12.57 -8.86 27.52
N VAL A 237 13.86 -8.86 27.87
CA VAL A 237 14.80 -9.94 27.52
C VAL A 237 14.37 -11.28 28.12
N LYS A 238 13.79 -11.27 29.33
CA LYS A 238 13.37 -12.47 30.05
C LYS A 238 11.93 -12.89 29.74
N LEU A 239 11.23 -12.22 28.82
CA LEU A 239 9.86 -12.62 28.46
C LEU A 239 9.87 -14.02 27.83
N PRO A 240 9.08 -14.97 28.37
CA PRO A 240 8.96 -16.28 27.72
C PRO A 240 8.23 -16.15 26.38
N LYS A 241 8.45 -17.11 25.47
CA LYS A 241 7.67 -17.21 24.23
C LYS A 241 6.17 -17.18 24.55
N ARG A 242 5.39 -16.53 23.68
CA ARG A 242 3.92 -16.34 23.82
C ARG A 242 3.48 -15.51 25.04
N HIS A 243 4.40 -14.80 25.68
CA HIS A 243 4.07 -13.77 26.66
C HIS A 243 4.37 -12.40 26.08
N PHE A 244 3.55 -11.44 26.44
CA PHE A 244 3.66 -10.08 25.96
C PHE A 244 3.50 -9.11 27.12
N LEU A 245 4.23 -8.00 27.10
CA LEU A 245 3.89 -6.84 27.88
C LEU A 245 2.92 -5.98 27.06
N VAL A 246 1.90 -5.45 27.71
CA VAL A 246 0.95 -4.50 27.13
C VAL A 246 0.93 -3.24 27.97
N LYS A 247 1.14 -2.09 27.33
CA LYS A 247 0.99 -0.77 27.95
C LYS A 247 -0.02 0.04 27.16
N SER A 248 -0.87 0.78 27.85
CA SER A 248 -1.83 1.70 27.24
C SER A 248 -1.71 3.07 27.88
N GLY A 249 -1.16 4.04 27.13
CA GLY A 249 -0.89 5.39 27.63
C GLY A 249 -0.04 5.37 28.89
N ASP A 250 -0.47 6.09 29.92
CA ASP A 250 0.27 6.24 31.18
C ASP A 250 0.09 5.08 32.17
N LYS A 251 -0.71 4.06 31.80
CA LYS A 251 -0.92 2.90 32.67
C LYS A 251 0.37 2.08 32.81
N ALA A 252 0.50 1.38 33.93
CA ALA A 252 1.56 0.39 34.13
C ALA A 252 1.45 -0.72 33.07
N ALA A 253 2.59 -1.26 32.64
CA ALA A 253 2.58 -2.37 31.71
C ALA A 253 2.06 -3.63 32.42
N VAL A 254 1.26 -4.41 31.71
CA VAL A 254 0.71 -5.67 32.21
C VAL A 254 1.23 -6.80 31.36
N LYS A 255 1.73 -7.85 32.02
CA LYS A 255 2.11 -9.09 31.35
C LYS A 255 0.87 -9.92 31.04
N ILE A 256 0.71 -10.29 29.78
CA ILE A 256 -0.36 -11.16 29.30
C ILE A 256 0.20 -12.40 28.64
N GLN A 257 -0.61 -13.46 28.63
CA GLN A 257 -0.37 -14.68 27.89
C GLN A 257 -1.62 -14.98 27.05
N PRO A 258 -1.60 -14.70 25.74
CA PRO A 258 -2.72 -15.01 24.86
C PRO A 258 -3.02 -16.52 24.83
N PRO A 259 -4.29 -16.92 24.68
CA PRO A 259 -4.66 -18.32 24.55
C PRO A 259 -4.01 -18.93 23.31
N SER A 260 -3.58 -20.19 23.43
CA SER A 260 -2.90 -20.90 22.35
C SER A 260 -3.83 -21.70 21.44
N THR A 261 -5.14 -21.45 21.54
CA THR A 261 -6.23 -22.20 20.90
C THR A 261 -6.05 -22.37 19.39
N PHE A 262 -5.61 -21.32 18.69
CA PHE A 262 -5.43 -21.33 17.22
C PHE A 262 -3.97 -21.33 16.78
N VAL A 263 -3.04 -21.53 17.71
CA VAL A 263 -1.59 -21.51 17.42
C VAL A 263 -1.16 -22.90 16.91
N ASP A 264 -0.25 -22.92 15.95
CA ASP A 264 0.27 -24.15 15.31
C ASP A 264 -0.82 -24.96 14.58
N ARG A 265 -1.75 -24.27 13.90
CA ARG A 265 -2.89 -24.88 13.17
C ARG A 265 -3.82 -25.74 14.05
N ARG A 266 -3.84 -25.51 15.37
CA ARG A 266 -4.82 -26.13 16.27
C ARG A 266 -6.20 -25.54 16.05
N ASN A 267 -7.24 -26.36 16.20
CA ASN A 267 -8.64 -26.00 15.97
C ASN A 267 -8.91 -25.39 14.58
N CYS A 268 -8.11 -25.75 13.57
CA CYS A 268 -8.45 -25.46 12.19
C CYS A 268 -9.67 -26.28 11.77
N VAL A 269 -10.49 -25.68 10.90
CA VAL A 269 -11.50 -26.43 10.14
C VAL A 269 -10.82 -27.50 9.29
N ASP A 270 -11.53 -28.60 9.04
CA ASP A 270 -11.05 -29.62 8.12
C ASP A 270 -10.94 -29.07 6.69
N THR A 271 -10.17 -29.78 5.87
CA THR A 271 -9.85 -29.36 4.49
C THR A 271 -11.09 -29.23 3.61
N ASP A 272 -12.11 -30.08 3.80
CA ASP A 272 -13.30 -30.08 2.95
C ASP A 272 -14.20 -28.90 3.29
N THR A 273 -14.40 -28.62 4.58
CA THR A 273 -15.07 -27.41 5.07
C THR A 273 -14.35 -26.16 4.59
N TRP A 274 -13.01 -26.12 4.69
CA TRP A 274 -12.21 -25.00 4.19
C TRP A 274 -12.40 -24.76 2.70
N ASN A 275 -12.30 -25.81 1.88
CA ASN A 275 -12.45 -25.71 0.43
C ASN A 275 -13.85 -25.26 0.03
N THR A 276 -14.88 -25.73 0.74
CA THR A 276 -16.27 -25.32 0.54
C THR A 276 -16.46 -23.83 0.82
N GLU A 277 -15.95 -23.36 1.97
CA GLU A 277 -16.03 -21.94 2.33
C GLU A 277 -15.21 -21.08 1.36
N LEU A 278 -14.02 -21.53 0.95
CA LEU A 278 -13.19 -20.83 -0.02
C LEU A 278 -13.90 -20.71 -1.38
N ALA A 279 -14.58 -21.76 -1.84
CA ALA A 279 -15.36 -21.72 -3.08
C ALA A 279 -16.53 -20.72 -2.98
N ARG A 280 -17.23 -20.71 -1.83
CA ARG A 280 -18.29 -19.75 -1.54
C ARG A 280 -17.77 -18.31 -1.57
N GLN A 281 -16.68 -18.03 -0.87
CA GLN A 281 -16.04 -16.71 -0.83
C GLN A 281 -15.61 -16.25 -2.24
N LYS A 282 -14.99 -17.15 -3.03
CA LYS A 282 -14.61 -16.88 -4.43
C LYS A 282 -15.82 -16.53 -5.31
N SER A 283 -16.97 -17.15 -5.09
CA SER A 283 -18.18 -16.86 -5.87
C SER A 283 -18.82 -15.50 -5.56
N LEU A 284 -18.63 -14.99 -4.34
CA LEU A 284 -19.26 -13.76 -3.88
C LEU A 284 -18.38 -12.52 -4.08
N TYR A 285 -17.09 -12.64 -3.74
CA TYR A 285 -16.22 -11.46 -3.59
C TYR A 285 -15.03 -11.44 -4.55
N TYR A 286 -14.86 -12.47 -5.38
CA TYR A 286 -13.74 -12.55 -6.32
C TYR A 286 -14.24 -12.58 -7.75
N ARG A 287 -13.47 -11.96 -8.64
CA ARG A 287 -13.71 -12.04 -10.08
C ARG A 287 -12.77 -13.04 -10.73
N LYS A 288 -13.26 -13.68 -11.80
CA LYS A 288 -12.38 -14.44 -12.69
C LYS A 288 -11.50 -13.45 -13.46
N VAL A 289 -10.19 -13.59 -13.30
CA VAL A 289 -9.20 -12.90 -14.14
C VAL A 289 -8.88 -13.84 -15.31
N PRO A 290 -8.68 -13.34 -16.53
CA PRO A 290 -8.31 -14.19 -17.67
C PRO A 290 -7.05 -15.02 -17.35
N ALA A 291 -6.79 -16.10 -18.09
CA ALA A 291 -5.56 -16.88 -17.89
C ALA A 291 -4.30 -16.00 -18.09
N PRO A 292 -3.18 -16.28 -17.40
CA PRO A 292 -1.92 -15.57 -17.65
C PRO A 292 -1.54 -15.70 -19.13
N PHE A 293 -0.88 -14.67 -19.65
CA PHE A 293 -0.25 -14.78 -20.95
C PHE A 293 0.79 -15.89 -20.88
N ILE A 294 0.65 -16.87 -21.76
CA ILE A 294 1.64 -17.91 -21.96
C ILE A 294 2.49 -17.43 -23.12
N ALA A 295 3.74 -17.08 -22.84
CA ALA A 295 4.69 -16.74 -23.90
C ALA A 295 4.73 -17.92 -24.89
N PRO A 296 4.81 -17.65 -26.21
CA PRO A 296 5.11 -18.70 -27.17
C PRO A 296 6.32 -19.47 -26.65
N THR A 297 6.17 -20.76 -26.41
CA THR A 297 7.32 -21.63 -26.21
C THR A 297 8.11 -21.62 -27.50
N ASP A 298 9.43 -21.48 -27.43
CA ASP A 298 10.34 -21.71 -28.55
C ASP A 298 10.10 -23.14 -29.08
N THR A 299 9.13 -23.27 -29.97
CA THR A 299 8.69 -24.53 -30.59
C THR A 299 8.90 -24.48 -32.10
N GLU A 300 9.59 -23.46 -32.58
CA GLU A 300 10.34 -23.52 -33.82
C GLU A 300 11.82 -23.47 -33.44
N GLU A 301 12.62 -24.36 -34.01
CA GLU A 301 14.08 -24.26 -34.02
C GLU A 301 14.50 -22.99 -34.77
N THR A 302 14.18 -21.81 -34.25
CA THR A 302 14.83 -20.59 -34.67
C THR A 302 16.20 -20.64 -34.04
N THR A 303 17.20 -20.95 -34.87
CA THR A 303 18.62 -20.89 -34.52
C THR A 303 18.95 -19.48 -34.04
N HIS A 304 18.75 -19.20 -32.75
CA HIS A 304 19.23 -17.96 -32.16
C HIS A 304 20.76 -18.00 -32.24
N PRO A 305 21.41 -16.99 -32.84
CA PRO A 305 22.85 -16.92 -32.83
C PRO A 305 23.30 -16.94 -31.38
N LYS A 306 24.18 -17.89 -31.05
CA LYS A 306 24.75 -18.08 -29.73
C LYS A 306 25.25 -16.71 -29.22
N PRO A 307 24.88 -16.28 -28.00
CA PRO A 307 25.37 -15.00 -27.49
C PRO A 307 26.91 -15.01 -27.56
N PRO A 308 27.54 -13.89 -27.95
CA PRO A 308 28.99 -13.81 -28.04
C PRO A 308 29.59 -14.22 -26.70
N ALA A 309 30.66 -15.01 -26.74
CA ALA A 309 31.36 -15.44 -25.54
C ALA A 309 31.73 -14.20 -24.69
N PRO A 310 31.55 -14.25 -23.35
CA PRO A 310 31.92 -13.13 -22.51
C PRO A 310 33.39 -12.79 -22.75
N HIS A 311 33.65 -11.53 -23.07
CA HIS A 311 35.02 -11.01 -23.13
C HIS A 311 35.63 -11.17 -21.74
N ASN A 312 36.66 -12.02 -21.62
CA ASN A 312 37.56 -11.97 -20.48
C ASN A 312 38.25 -10.60 -20.53
N LEU A 313 37.76 -9.67 -19.71
CA LEU A 313 38.52 -8.47 -19.37
C LEU A 313 39.62 -8.94 -18.42
N ASP A 314 40.80 -9.20 -18.97
CA ASP A 314 42.01 -9.32 -18.18
C ASP A 314 42.28 -7.93 -17.55
N PHE A 315 42.02 -7.81 -16.25
CA PHE A 315 42.48 -6.68 -15.47
C PHE A 315 44.01 -6.81 -15.32
N VAL A 316 44.75 -5.92 -15.97
CA VAL A 316 46.16 -5.60 -15.64
C VAL A 316 46.16 -4.48 -14.61
#